data_AF-A0A523XUN5-F1
#
_entry.id   AF-A0A523XUN5-F1
#
_cell.length_a   1.000
_cell.length_b   1.000
_cell.length_c   1.000
_cell.angle_alpha   90.00
_cell.angle_beta   90.00
_cell.angle_gamma   90.00
#
_symmetry.space_group_name_H-M   'P 1'
#
loop_
_entity.id
_entity.type
_entity.pdbx_description
1 polymer ?
#
loop_
_entity_poly.entity_id
_entity_poly.type
_entity_poly.pdbx_seq_one_letter_code
_entity_poly.pdbx_strand_id
1 'polypeptide(L)'
;TIPVVGAQDWTPRNFGLKHEGPMILKRALIRSVNSVAAQLVEQTGPEEVIRTARRCGIKSHLEPVYSLALGTSGISPLEMASAFATFANGGVRHKPFWIWRVEDALGRVLEERIIGGERSLDASIVYQVIDLMRGVVDEGTGSVVRRLGFDLPAAGKTGTTDGYYDAWFTGFTPTLSTSVWVGYDQGEGLRDIQGLGITGGRGAAPIWADFMLKATQGEPPREFAIPPDMRFETVDPITGRAATETTLNPMRVALREGQSLYSTIMEDETSYYSETEASQVGP
;
A
#
# COMPACT_ATOMS: atom_id res chain seq x y z
N THR A 1 -16.85 11.84 9.01
CA THR A 1 -16.30 13.19 8.84
C THR A 1 -15.30 13.40 9.94
N ILE A 2 -14.11 13.88 9.61
CA ILE A 2 -12.99 14.04 10.55
C ILE A 2 -12.84 15.54 10.83
N PRO A 3 -13.03 16.00 12.09
CA PRO A 3 -12.84 17.40 12.44
C PRO A 3 -11.40 17.86 12.21
N VAL A 4 -11.23 19.04 11.63
CA VAL A 4 -9.89 19.65 11.43
C VAL A 4 -9.84 21.01 12.12
N VAL A 5 -8.95 21.15 13.10
CA VAL A 5 -8.83 22.40 13.87
C VAL A 5 -8.41 23.54 12.94
N GLY A 6 -9.23 24.58 12.87
CA GLY A 6 -8.94 25.78 12.06
C GLY A 6 -9.26 25.63 10.56
N ALA A 7 -9.92 24.55 10.14
CA ALA A 7 -10.35 24.35 8.75
C ALA A 7 -11.74 23.69 8.69
N GLN A 8 -12.29 23.53 7.48
CA GLN A 8 -13.50 22.74 7.29
C GLN A 8 -13.23 21.27 7.58
N ASP A 9 -14.19 20.60 8.22
CA ASP A 9 -14.12 19.17 8.49
C ASP A 9 -13.85 18.37 7.21
N TRP A 10 -12.94 17.41 7.31
CA TRP A 10 -12.54 16.60 6.19
C TRP A 10 -13.50 15.43 5.99
N THR A 11 -14.09 15.35 4.78
CA THR A 11 -15.00 14.29 4.39
C THR A 11 -14.45 13.60 3.13
N PRO A 12 -13.55 12.61 3.29
CA PRO A 12 -12.96 11.92 2.14
C PRO A 12 -14.01 11.12 1.38
N ARG A 13 -13.93 11.16 0.05
CA ARG A 13 -14.80 10.38 -0.83
C ARG A 13 -14.04 9.21 -1.42
N ASN A 14 -14.70 8.05 -1.48
CA ASN A 14 -14.18 6.90 -2.22
C ASN A 14 -14.27 7.18 -3.73
N PHE A 15 -13.32 6.64 -4.50
CA PHE A 15 -13.28 6.81 -5.96
C PHE A 15 -14.59 6.38 -6.65
N GLY A 16 -15.25 5.31 -6.16
CA GLY A 16 -16.55 4.84 -6.66
C GLY A 16 -17.78 5.52 -6.06
N LEU A 17 -17.62 6.53 -5.21
CA LEU A 17 -18.67 7.31 -4.52
C LEU A 17 -19.70 6.47 -3.71
N LYS A 18 -19.44 5.19 -3.45
CA LYS A 18 -20.29 4.31 -2.66
C LYS A 18 -19.64 3.97 -1.32
N HIS A 19 -20.47 3.87 -0.28
CA HIS A 19 -20.09 3.26 0.99
C HIS A 19 -20.05 1.74 0.81
N GLU A 20 -18.92 1.12 1.08
CA GLU A 20 -18.72 -0.32 0.84
C GLU A 20 -19.04 -1.21 2.05
N GLY A 21 -19.41 -0.60 3.18
CA GLY A 21 -19.66 -1.31 4.43
C GLY A 21 -18.37 -1.69 5.18
N PRO A 22 -18.50 -2.44 6.30
CA PRO A 22 -17.35 -2.92 7.05
C PRO A 22 -16.52 -3.90 6.23
N MET A 23 -15.21 -3.87 6.43
CA MET A 23 -14.27 -4.77 5.76
C MET A 23 -12.96 -4.88 6.54
N ILE A 24 -12.24 -5.98 6.33
CA ILE A 24 -10.88 -6.13 6.84
C ILE A 24 -9.89 -5.24 6.07
N LEU A 25 -8.75 -4.92 6.70
CA LEU A 25 -7.70 -4.08 6.09
C LEU A 25 -7.15 -4.64 4.78
N LYS A 26 -7.09 -5.97 4.64
CA LYS A 26 -6.68 -6.62 3.37
C LYS A 26 -7.58 -6.22 2.22
N ARG A 27 -8.89 -6.40 2.38
CA ARG A 27 -9.86 -6.00 1.37
C ARG A 27 -9.82 -4.49 1.10
N ALA A 28 -9.67 -3.68 2.15
CA ALA A 28 -9.57 -2.23 2.01
C ALA A 28 -8.36 -1.81 1.16
N LEU A 29 -7.18 -2.44 1.37
CA LEU A 29 -5.98 -2.11 0.59
C LEU A 29 -6.09 -2.58 -0.87
N ILE A 30 -6.60 -3.80 -1.10
CA ILE A 30 -6.84 -4.38 -2.43
C ILE A 30 -7.70 -3.45 -3.29
N ARG A 31 -8.77 -2.92 -2.69
CA ARG A 31 -9.75 -2.02 -3.33
C ARG A 31 -9.36 -0.55 -3.26
N SER A 32 -8.30 -0.21 -2.52
CA SER A 32 -7.83 1.18 -2.32
C SER A 32 -8.90 2.10 -1.73
N VAL A 33 -9.54 1.68 -0.63
CA VAL A 33 -10.68 2.39 -0.03
C VAL A 33 -10.22 3.60 0.79
N ASN A 34 -10.44 4.81 0.28
CA ASN A 34 -10.03 6.08 0.89
C ASN A 34 -10.62 6.28 2.30
N SER A 35 -11.89 5.89 2.52
CA SER A 35 -12.53 6.06 3.83
C SER A 35 -11.89 5.22 4.93
N VAL A 36 -11.28 4.07 4.61
CA VAL A 36 -10.53 3.27 5.59
C VAL A 36 -9.15 3.89 5.83
N ALA A 37 -8.46 4.35 4.79
CA ALA A 37 -7.19 5.07 4.95
C ALA A 37 -7.33 6.32 5.83
N ALA A 38 -8.45 7.05 5.68
CA ALA A 38 -8.79 8.21 6.48
C ALA A 38 -9.00 7.86 7.97
N GLN A 39 -9.74 6.78 8.26
CA GLN A 39 -9.92 6.30 9.64
C GLN A 39 -8.60 5.86 10.27
N LEU A 40 -7.72 5.21 9.49
CA LEU A 40 -6.40 4.80 9.98
C LEU A 40 -5.54 6.00 10.35
N VAL A 41 -5.43 7.02 9.49
CA VAL A 41 -4.61 8.20 9.81
C VAL A 41 -5.20 9.05 10.93
N GLU A 42 -6.52 9.09 11.08
CA GLU A 42 -7.18 9.72 12.23
C GLU A 42 -6.79 9.02 13.54
N GLN A 43 -6.74 7.68 13.54
CA GLN A 43 -6.35 6.88 14.71
C GLN A 43 -4.85 6.94 15.01
N THR A 44 -3.99 6.94 13.98
CA THR A 44 -2.53 6.87 14.18
C THR A 44 -1.85 8.23 14.23
N GLY A 45 -2.47 9.27 13.65
CA GLY A 45 -1.87 10.57 13.42
C GLY A 45 -0.99 10.62 12.16
N PRO A 46 -0.98 11.75 11.43
CA PRO A 46 -0.15 11.93 10.22
C PRO A 46 1.36 11.89 10.52
N GLU A 47 1.80 12.27 11.72
CA GLU A 47 3.21 12.27 12.11
C GLU A 47 3.81 10.86 12.15
N GLU A 48 3.04 9.85 12.58
CA GLU A 48 3.48 8.45 12.59
C GLU A 48 3.61 7.89 11.17
N VAL A 49 2.72 8.33 10.26
CA VAL A 49 2.81 8.03 8.83
C VAL A 49 4.10 8.60 8.26
N ILE A 50 4.39 9.88 8.54
CA ILE A 50 5.63 10.54 8.12
C ILE A 50 6.85 9.82 8.70
N ARG A 51 6.85 9.50 9.99
CA ARG A 51 7.97 8.78 10.64
C ARG A 51 8.26 7.45 9.97
N THR A 52 7.21 6.70 9.63
CA THR A 52 7.33 5.43 8.91
C THR A 52 7.88 5.65 7.49
N ALA A 53 7.37 6.66 6.76
CA ALA A 53 7.90 7.01 5.44
C ALA A 53 9.39 7.40 5.49
N ARG A 54 9.82 8.14 6.51
CA ARG A 54 11.24 8.48 6.73
C ARG A 54 12.11 7.24 6.98
N ARG A 55 11.62 6.28 7.77
CA ARG A 55 12.29 4.98 7.99
C ARG A 55 12.47 4.20 6.68
N CYS A 56 11.51 4.29 5.76
CA CYS A 56 11.63 3.70 4.41
C CYS A 56 12.53 4.51 3.45
N GLY A 57 12.94 5.71 3.84
CA GLY A 57 13.91 6.52 3.09
C GLY A 57 13.34 7.66 2.27
N ILE A 58 12.04 7.98 2.40
CA ILE A 58 11.46 9.17 1.80
C ILE A 58 12.11 10.41 2.42
N LYS A 59 12.62 11.32 1.59
CA LYS A 59 13.24 12.59 1.97
C LYS A 59 12.42 13.80 1.51
N SER A 60 11.56 13.64 0.49
CA SER A 60 10.63 14.70 0.05
C SER A 60 9.83 15.26 1.23
N HIS A 61 9.45 16.53 1.16
CA HIS A 61 8.60 17.15 2.19
C HIS A 61 7.23 16.44 2.23
N LEU A 62 6.73 16.17 3.44
CA LEU A 62 5.43 15.56 3.67
C LEU A 62 4.68 16.44 4.66
N GLU A 63 3.50 16.91 4.26
CA GLU A 63 2.67 17.74 5.13
C GLU A 63 1.99 16.88 6.22
N PRO A 64 2.07 17.24 7.51
CA PRO A 64 1.46 16.49 8.61
C PRO A 64 -0.04 16.79 8.70
N VAL A 65 -0.79 16.42 7.66
CA VAL A 65 -2.24 16.60 7.54
C VAL A 65 -2.92 15.27 7.24
N TYR A 66 -4.19 15.10 7.61
CA TYR A 66 -4.90 13.83 7.38
C TYR A 66 -4.99 13.42 5.91
N SER A 67 -5.03 14.39 4.98
CA SER A 67 -5.04 14.11 3.55
C SER A 67 -3.76 13.45 3.04
N LEU A 68 -2.67 13.45 3.84
CA LEU A 68 -1.45 12.68 3.56
C LEU A 68 -1.76 11.20 3.31
N ALA A 69 -2.75 10.63 4.00
CA ALA A 69 -3.17 9.24 3.80
C ALA A 69 -3.72 8.95 2.40
N LEU A 70 -4.09 9.99 1.64
CA LEU A 70 -4.54 9.90 0.25
C LEU A 70 -3.46 10.33 -0.76
N GLY A 71 -2.24 10.64 -0.32
CA GLY A 71 -1.11 10.92 -1.20
C GLY A 71 -1.06 12.34 -1.75
N THR A 72 -1.32 13.35 -0.91
CA THR A 72 -1.31 14.78 -1.30
C THR A 72 0.08 15.41 -1.43
N SER A 73 1.16 14.68 -1.13
CA SER A 73 2.55 15.18 -1.24
C SER A 73 3.28 14.54 -2.42
N GLY A 74 3.98 15.38 -3.20
CA GLY A 74 4.79 14.92 -4.33
C GLY A 74 6.08 14.24 -3.89
N ILE A 75 6.38 13.07 -4.47
CA ILE A 75 7.56 12.24 -4.18
C ILE A 75 8.18 11.78 -5.50
N SER A 76 9.51 11.71 -5.56
CA SER A 76 10.20 11.23 -6.76
C SER A 76 10.01 9.72 -6.99
N PRO A 77 9.96 9.23 -8.25
CA PRO A 77 9.90 7.80 -8.53
C PRO A 77 11.06 6.99 -7.92
N LEU A 78 12.24 7.60 -7.81
CA LEU A 78 13.41 6.97 -7.18
C LEU A 78 13.19 6.75 -5.68
N GLU A 79 12.62 7.72 -4.98
CA GLU A 79 12.28 7.58 -3.56
C GLU A 79 11.19 6.53 -3.34
N MET A 80 10.16 6.50 -4.21
CA MET A 80 9.12 5.47 -4.17
C MET A 80 9.69 4.06 -4.38
N ALA A 81 10.50 3.87 -5.42
CA ALA A 81 11.15 2.59 -5.68
C ALA A 81 12.04 2.15 -4.51
N SER A 82 12.82 3.08 -3.94
CA SER A 82 13.67 2.83 -2.77
C SER A 82 12.87 2.49 -1.52
N ALA A 83 11.75 3.16 -1.28
CA ALA A 83 10.87 2.88 -0.15
C ALA A 83 10.24 1.50 -0.28
N PHE A 84 9.74 1.14 -1.46
CA PHE A 84 9.16 -0.17 -1.72
C PHE A 84 10.20 -1.30 -1.66
N ALA A 85 11.46 -1.02 -2.00
CA ALA A 85 12.57 -1.97 -1.82
C ALA A 85 12.79 -2.36 -0.34
N THR A 86 12.46 -1.47 0.61
CA THR A 86 12.53 -1.80 2.05
C THR A 86 11.53 -2.91 2.40
N PHE A 87 10.34 -2.91 1.80
CA PHE A 87 9.38 -3.99 1.98
C PHE A 87 9.81 -5.25 1.25
N ALA A 88 10.25 -5.14 -0.01
CA ALA A 88 10.77 -6.26 -0.79
C ALA A 88 11.85 -7.05 -0.05
N ASN A 89 12.69 -6.33 0.71
CA ASN A 89 13.81 -6.87 1.48
C ASN A 89 13.48 -7.09 2.97
N GLY A 90 12.22 -7.38 3.32
CA GLY A 90 11.84 -7.81 4.66
C GLY A 90 12.09 -6.78 5.78
N GLY A 91 12.04 -5.49 5.44
CA GLY A 91 12.22 -4.36 6.37
C GLY A 91 13.63 -3.82 6.46
N VAL A 92 14.58 -4.35 5.68
CA VAL A 92 15.96 -3.84 5.63
C VAL A 92 16.09 -2.84 4.50
N ARG A 93 16.35 -1.59 4.87
CA ARG A 93 16.54 -0.48 3.94
C ARG A 93 17.99 -0.42 3.47
N HIS A 94 18.14 -0.27 2.15
CA HIS A 94 19.41 0.06 1.51
C HIS A 94 19.31 1.45 0.89
N LYS A 95 20.37 2.25 0.99
CA LYS A 95 20.44 3.55 0.31
C LYS A 95 20.74 3.32 -1.17
N PRO A 96 19.97 3.89 -2.11
CA PRO A 96 20.29 3.80 -3.54
C PRO A 96 21.68 4.39 -3.83
N PHE A 97 22.41 3.75 -4.74
CA PHE A 97 23.72 4.19 -5.20
C PHE A 97 23.89 3.82 -6.68
N TRP A 98 24.78 4.53 -7.37
CA TRP A 98 24.98 4.38 -8.83
C TRP A 98 26.38 3.88 -9.19
N ILE A 99 27.39 4.29 -8.42
CA ILE A 99 28.78 3.93 -8.65
C ILE A 99 29.14 2.82 -7.68
N TRP A 100 29.34 1.61 -8.22
CA TRP A 100 29.81 0.47 -7.45
C TRP A 100 31.31 0.58 -7.15
N ARG A 101 32.10 0.89 -8.19
CA ARG A 101 33.56 0.84 -8.14
C ARG A 101 34.19 1.78 -9.16
N VAL A 102 35.31 2.37 -8.77
CA VAL A 102 36.14 3.25 -9.60
C VAL A 102 37.55 2.66 -9.63
N GLU A 103 38.11 2.50 -10.82
CA GLU A 103 39.46 1.97 -11.04
C GLU A 103 40.30 2.95 -11.86
N ASP A 104 41.63 2.89 -11.69
CA ASP A 104 42.55 3.59 -12.58
C ASP A 104 42.88 2.77 -13.86
N ALA A 105 43.66 3.35 -14.76
CA ALA A 105 44.04 2.72 -16.03
C ALA A 105 44.89 1.43 -15.86
N LEU A 106 45.42 1.17 -14.66
CA LEU A 106 46.17 -0.04 -14.33
C LEU A 106 45.30 -1.09 -13.62
N GLY A 107 43.99 -0.84 -13.46
CA GLY A 107 43.05 -1.71 -12.76
C GLY A 107 43.14 -1.62 -11.24
N ARG A 108 43.79 -0.59 -10.68
CA ARG A 108 43.83 -0.39 -9.22
C ARG A 108 42.52 0.24 -8.76
N VAL A 109 41.91 -0.36 -7.75
CA VAL A 109 40.67 0.14 -7.14
C VAL A 109 40.95 1.43 -6.38
N LEU A 110 40.28 2.51 -6.79
CA LEU A 110 40.33 3.81 -6.13
C LEU A 110 39.18 3.98 -5.13
N GLU A 111 38.00 3.47 -5.48
CA GLU A 111 36.82 3.48 -4.63
C GLU A 111 36.00 2.20 -4.89
N GLU A 112 35.46 1.59 -3.84
CA GLU A 112 34.49 0.51 -3.95
C GLU A 112 33.42 0.68 -2.86
N ARG A 113 32.15 0.56 -3.25
CA ARG A 113 31.01 0.72 -2.34
C ARG A 113 30.74 -0.58 -1.60
N ILE A 114 30.92 -0.55 -0.29
CA ILE A 114 30.42 -1.62 0.58
C ILE A 114 28.92 -1.39 0.79
N ILE A 115 28.08 -2.32 0.33
CA ILE A 115 26.63 -2.24 0.56
C ILE A 115 26.33 -2.54 2.03
N GLY A 116 25.87 -1.53 2.76
CA GLY A 116 25.26 -1.69 4.07
C GLY A 116 23.73 -1.71 3.97
N GLY A 117 23.08 -2.30 4.98
CA GLY A 117 21.63 -2.26 5.17
C GLY A 117 21.28 -1.92 6.62
N GLU A 118 20.16 -1.24 6.80
CA GLU A 118 19.63 -0.88 8.11
C GLU A 118 18.26 -1.55 8.29
N ARG A 119 18.07 -2.33 9.37
CA ARG A 119 16.73 -2.84 9.69
C ARG A 119 15.86 -1.68 10.15
N SER A 120 15.09 -1.14 9.22
CA SER A 120 14.24 0.01 9.46
C SER A 120 12.82 -0.38 9.80
N LEU A 121 12.36 -1.59 9.50
CA LEU A 121 11.02 -2.11 9.86
C LEU A 121 11.09 -3.53 10.44
N ASP A 122 10.08 -3.89 11.24
CA ASP A 122 9.89 -5.24 11.75
C ASP A 122 9.50 -6.19 10.62
N ALA A 123 10.11 -7.38 10.59
CA ALA A 123 9.96 -8.32 9.47
C ALA A 123 8.53 -8.87 9.37
N SER A 124 7.89 -9.14 10.51
CA SER A 124 6.54 -9.71 10.60
C SER A 124 5.50 -8.70 10.16
N ILE A 125 5.62 -7.44 10.60
CA ILE A 125 4.78 -6.33 10.11
C ILE A 125 4.96 -6.14 8.60
N VAL A 126 6.22 -6.14 8.11
CA VAL A 126 6.49 -6.01 6.67
C VAL A 126 5.84 -7.13 5.88
N TYR A 127 5.93 -8.38 6.35
CA TYR A 127 5.32 -9.51 5.66
C TYR A 127 3.78 -9.39 5.62
N GLN A 128 3.14 -8.88 6.68
CA GLN A 128 1.71 -8.57 6.64
C GLN A 128 1.40 -7.54 5.55
N VAL A 129 2.17 -6.45 5.45
CA VAL A 129 1.98 -5.44 4.40
C VAL A 129 2.18 -6.04 2.99
N ILE A 130 3.18 -6.91 2.82
CA ILE A 130 3.38 -7.67 1.58
C ILE A 130 2.14 -8.53 1.27
N ASP A 131 1.60 -9.28 2.23
CA ASP A 131 0.40 -10.10 2.06
C ASP A 131 -0.82 -9.28 1.61
N LEU A 132 -0.98 -8.07 2.16
CA LEU A 132 -2.02 -7.13 1.71
C LEU A 132 -1.77 -6.68 0.26
N MET A 133 -0.53 -6.29 -0.07
CA MET A 133 -0.16 -5.77 -1.40
C MET A 133 -0.10 -6.83 -2.50
N ARG A 134 0.11 -8.11 -2.16
CA ARG A 134 -0.05 -9.24 -3.10
C ARG A 134 -1.47 -9.26 -3.66
N GLY A 135 -2.47 -9.12 -2.77
CA GLY A 135 -3.87 -9.07 -3.19
C GLY A 135 -4.18 -7.92 -4.16
N VAL A 136 -3.48 -6.77 -4.06
CA VAL A 136 -3.66 -5.66 -5.00
C VAL A 136 -3.30 -6.08 -6.43
N VAL A 137 -2.22 -6.84 -6.56
CA VAL A 137 -1.72 -7.34 -7.85
C VAL A 137 -2.55 -8.52 -8.34
N ASP A 138 -2.96 -9.42 -7.44
CA ASP A 138 -3.60 -10.68 -7.83
C ASP A 138 -5.09 -10.50 -8.19
N GLU A 139 -5.83 -9.70 -7.43
CA GLU A 139 -7.29 -9.53 -7.60
C GLU A 139 -7.78 -8.08 -7.50
N GLY A 140 -6.91 -7.15 -7.11
CA GLY A 140 -7.27 -5.77 -6.83
C GLY A 140 -7.10 -4.80 -7.98
N THR A 141 -6.87 -3.54 -7.58
CA THR A 141 -6.64 -2.41 -8.48
C THR A 141 -5.45 -2.59 -9.44
N GLY A 142 -4.50 -3.45 -9.11
CA GLY A 142 -3.33 -3.82 -9.93
C GLY A 142 -3.50 -5.09 -10.75
N SER A 143 -4.68 -5.74 -10.75
CA SER A 143 -4.94 -7.02 -11.44
C SER A 143 -4.60 -7.08 -12.93
N VAL A 144 -4.42 -5.92 -13.59
CA VAL A 144 -3.92 -5.86 -14.97
C VAL A 144 -2.54 -6.51 -15.11
N VAL A 145 -1.71 -6.46 -14.07
CA VAL A 145 -0.36 -7.04 -14.08
C VAL A 145 -0.42 -8.54 -14.37
N ARG A 146 -1.33 -9.27 -13.70
CA ARG A 146 -1.57 -10.70 -13.97
C ARG A 146 -2.21 -10.93 -15.35
N ARG A 147 -3.16 -10.09 -15.75
CA ARG A 147 -3.78 -10.20 -17.10
C ARG A 147 -2.78 -10.02 -18.23
N LEU A 148 -1.69 -9.31 -18.00
CA LEU A 148 -0.59 -9.12 -18.96
C LEU A 148 0.47 -10.22 -18.88
N GLY A 149 0.27 -11.27 -18.08
CA GLY A 149 1.12 -12.46 -18.04
C GLY A 149 2.32 -12.39 -17.09
N PHE A 150 2.37 -11.39 -16.21
CA PHE A 150 3.40 -11.35 -15.17
C PHE A 150 2.98 -12.24 -14.00
N ASP A 151 3.55 -13.45 -13.90
CA ASP A 151 3.12 -14.49 -12.94
C ASP A 151 4.07 -14.73 -11.76
N LEU A 152 5.23 -14.06 -11.72
CA LEU A 152 6.15 -14.19 -10.59
C LEU A 152 5.54 -13.63 -9.29
N PRO A 153 5.94 -14.14 -8.11
CA PRO A 153 5.50 -13.57 -6.84
C PRO A 153 5.84 -12.08 -6.76
N ALA A 154 4.81 -11.26 -6.58
CA ALA A 154 4.94 -9.82 -6.56
C ALA A 154 3.87 -9.18 -5.69
N ALA A 155 4.18 -7.98 -5.22
CA ALA A 155 3.32 -7.13 -4.43
C ALA A 155 3.42 -5.70 -4.96
N GLY A 156 2.37 -4.91 -4.84
CA GLY A 156 2.40 -3.53 -5.29
C GLY A 156 1.18 -2.74 -4.92
N LYS A 157 1.16 -1.49 -5.35
CA LYS A 157 0.06 -0.56 -5.11
C LYS A 157 -0.11 0.41 -6.27
N THR A 158 -1.35 0.58 -6.71
CA THR A 158 -1.75 1.67 -7.61
C THR A 158 -1.89 2.99 -6.86
N GLY A 159 -1.53 4.09 -7.49
CA GLY A 159 -1.88 5.46 -7.08
C GLY A 159 -2.59 6.19 -8.21
N THR A 160 -3.61 6.97 -7.86
CA THR A 160 -4.33 7.86 -8.80
C THR A 160 -4.66 9.14 -8.05
N THR A 161 -4.24 10.29 -8.56
CA THR A 161 -4.58 11.59 -7.95
C THR A 161 -5.97 12.06 -8.39
N ASP A 162 -6.59 12.92 -7.58
CA ASP A 162 -7.84 13.58 -7.95
C ASP A 162 -7.65 14.37 -9.25
N GLY A 163 -8.66 14.36 -10.14
CA GLY A 163 -8.54 14.99 -11.46
C GLY A 163 -7.73 14.20 -12.49
N TYR A 164 -7.17 13.04 -12.11
CA TYR A 164 -6.35 12.17 -12.95
C TYR A 164 -5.04 12.79 -13.42
N TYR A 165 -4.45 13.71 -12.66
CA TYR A 165 -3.17 14.33 -13.04
C TYR A 165 -2.02 13.33 -13.07
N ASP A 166 -2.06 12.34 -12.16
CA ASP A 166 -1.00 11.37 -11.97
C ASP A 166 -1.55 9.95 -11.88
N ALA A 167 -0.94 9.06 -12.64
CA ALA A 167 -1.12 7.63 -12.55
C ALA A 167 0.18 6.99 -12.06
N TRP A 168 0.10 6.28 -10.93
CA TRP A 168 1.24 5.60 -10.32
C TRP A 168 1.00 4.10 -10.22
N PHE A 169 2.08 3.34 -10.38
CA PHE A 169 2.16 1.96 -9.92
C PHE A 169 3.56 1.70 -9.37
N THR A 170 3.63 1.38 -8.08
CA THR A 170 4.88 0.93 -7.46
C THR A 170 4.69 -0.51 -7.02
N GLY A 171 5.59 -1.38 -7.46
CA GLY A 171 5.53 -2.81 -7.17
C GLY A 171 6.91 -3.43 -7.14
N PHE A 172 6.98 -4.63 -6.59
CA PHE A 172 8.24 -5.35 -6.43
C PHE A 172 8.04 -6.87 -6.43
N THR A 173 9.10 -7.57 -6.85
CA THR A 173 9.38 -8.97 -6.52
C THR A 173 10.32 -9.01 -5.30
N PRO A 174 10.69 -10.18 -4.76
CA PRO A 174 11.72 -10.24 -3.71
C PRO A 174 13.10 -9.68 -4.12
N THR A 175 13.36 -9.53 -5.42
CA THR A 175 14.68 -9.15 -5.97
C THR A 175 14.72 -7.76 -6.59
N LEU A 176 13.58 -7.22 -7.00
CA LEU A 176 13.53 -5.97 -7.76
C LEU A 176 12.29 -5.14 -7.40
N SER A 177 12.53 -3.88 -7.04
CA SER A 177 11.49 -2.86 -6.82
C SER A 177 11.48 -1.86 -7.96
N THR A 178 10.31 -1.54 -8.47
CA THR A 178 10.13 -0.61 -9.60
C THR A 178 8.94 0.31 -9.33
N SER A 179 9.14 1.60 -9.58
CA SER A 179 8.11 2.63 -9.49
C SER A 179 7.90 3.26 -10.87
N VAL A 180 6.66 3.27 -11.34
CA VAL A 180 6.25 3.92 -12.59
C VAL A 180 5.29 5.05 -12.26
N TRP A 181 5.57 6.22 -12.83
CA TRP A 181 4.69 7.38 -12.87
C TRP A 181 4.38 7.73 -14.32
N VAL A 182 3.14 8.13 -14.55
CA VAL A 182 2.67 8.72 -15.80
C VAL A 182 1.90 9.97 -15.44
N GLY A 183 2.22 11.07 -16.11
CA GLY A 183 1.60 12.37 -15.93
C GLY A 183 2.12 13.36 -16.96
N TYR A 184 1.52 14.54 -17.00
CA TYR A 184 2.00 15.67 -17.80
C TYR A 184 2.76 16.66 -16.94
N ASP A 185 3.85 17.22 -17.45
CA ASP A 185 4.66 18.21 -16.73
C ASP A 185 3.86 19.45 -16.30
N GLN A 186 2.86 19.83 -17.11
CA GLN A 186 2.00 21.00 -16.87
C GLN A 186 0.70 20.66 -16.12
N GLY A 187 0.63 19.50 -15.47
CA GLY A 187 -0.50 19.13 -14.62
C GLY A 187 -1.82 19.02 -15.38
N GLU A 188 -1.79 18.48 -16.60
CA GLU A 188 -3.02 18.15 -17.33
C GLU A 188 -3.57 16.80 -16.87
N GLY A 189 -4.90 16.67 -16.81
CA GLY A 189 -5.54 15.42 -16.42
C GLY A 189 -5.37 14.35 -17.50
N LEU A 190 -4.85 13.18 -17.13
CA LEU A 190 -4.71 12.02 -17.98
C LEU A 190 -6.09 11.48 -18.36
N ARG A 191 -6.46 11.63 -19.62
CA ARG A 191 -7.73 11.18 -20.19
C ARG A 191 -7.50 10.42 -21.48
N ASP A 192 -8.29 9.38 -21.70
CA ASP A 192 -8.29 8.68 -22.99
C ASP A 192 -9.10 9.45 -24.04
N ILE A 193 -9.15 8.91 -25.26
CA ILE A 193 -9.85 9.50 -26.41
C ILE A 193 -11.36 9.71 -26.18
N GLN A 194 -11.94 9.04 -25.19
CA GLN A 194 -13.35 9.17 -24.81
C GLN A 194 -13.53 10.16 -23.63
N GLY A 195 -12.45 10.80 -23.18
CA GLY A 195 -12.43 11.73 -22.05
C GLY A 195 -12.43 11.05 -20.68
N LEU A 196 -12.34 9.71 -20.63
CA LEU A 196 -12.34 8.96 -19.38
C LEU A 196 -10.96 9.02 -18.72
N GLY A 197 -10.95 9.24 -17.41
CA GLY A 197 -9.72 9.34 -16.62
C GLY A 197 -8.86 8.07 -16.68
N ILE A 198 -7.55 8.25 -16.77
CA ILE A 198 -6.56 7.18 -16.73
C ILE A 198 -6.05 7.06 -15.29
N THR A 199 -6.23 5.87 -14.71
CA THR A 199 -5.83 5.57 -13.33
C THR A 199 -4.45 4.90 -13.30
N GLY A 200 -3.87 4.75 -12.11
CA GLY A 200 -2.64 3.95 -11.91
C GLY A 200 -2.73 2.54 -12.52
N GLY A 201 -3.89 1.89 -12.43
CA GLY A 201 -4.13 0.55 -13.00
C GLY A 201 -4.29 0.53 -14.53
N ARG A 202 -4.57 1.67 -15.19
CA ARG A 202 -4.71 1.77 -16.65
C ARG A 202 -3.47 2.39 -17.33
N GLY A 203 -2.79 3.31 -16.65
CA GLY A 203 -1.62 4.02 -17.19
C GLY A 203 -0.30 3.39 -16.76
N ALA A 204 -0.02 3.36 -15.46
CA ALA A 204 1.30 2.99 -14.95
C ALA A 204 1.50 1.47 -14.78
N ALA A 205 0.49 0.74 -14.31
CA ALA A 205 0.61 -0.69 -14.05
C ALA A 205 0.94 -1.54 -15.30
N PRO A 206 0.38 -1.25 -16.50
CA PRO A 206 0.79 -1.95 -17.72
C PRO A 206 2.27 -1.73 -18.10
N ILE A 207 2.77 -0.51 -17.92
CA ILE A 207 4.19 -0.18 -18.17
C ILE A 207 5.08 -0.94 -17.19
N TRP A 208 4.69 -0.98 -15.90
CA TRP A 208 5.39 -1.77 -14.90
C TRP A 208 5.42 -3.25 -15.27
N ALA A 209 4.30 -3.83 -15.73
CA ALA A 209 4.23 -5.23 -16.11
C ALA A 209 5.15 -5.55 -17.31
N ASP A 210 5.11 -4.73 -18.36
CA ASP A 210 5.99 -4.89 -19.53
C ASP A 210 7.47 -4.81 -19.15
N PHE A 211 7.85 -3.84 -18.32
CA PHE A 211 9.22 -3.71 -17.83
C PHE A 211 9.64 -4.93 -17.01
N MET A 212 8.82 -5.35 -16.05
CA MET A 212 9.17 -6.43 -15.14
C MET A 212 9.22 -7.79 -15.83
N LEU A 213 8.38 -8.05 -16.83
CA LEU A 213 8.46 -9.24 -17.68
C LEU A 213 9.82 -9.38 -18.35
N LYS A 214 10.37 -8.27 -18.87
CA LYS A 214 11.68 -8.24 -19.52
C LYS A 214 12.80 -8.30 -18.49
N ALA A 215 12.70 -7.51 -17.42
CA ALA A 215 13.74 -7.40 -16.39
C ALA A 215 13.94 -8.70 -15.60
N THR A 216 12.89 -9.50 -15.44
CA THR A 216 12.93 -10.77 -14.68
C THR A 216 12.92 -12.00 -15.59
N GLN A 217 13.14 -11.82 -16.90
CA GLN A 217 13.14 -12.93 -17.85
C GLN A 217 14.21 -13.97 -17.46
N GLY A 218 13.76 -15.21 -17.22
CA GLY A 218 14.62 -16.32 -16.82
C GLY A 218 14.94 -16.38 -15.32
N GLU A 219 14.44 -15.44 -14.50
CA GLU A 219 14.50 -15.60 -13.05
C GLU A 219 13.59 -16.75 -12.59
N PRO A 220 14.05 -17.62 -11.68
CA PRO A 220 13.17 -18.59 -11.06
C PRO A 220 12.14 -17.88 -10.17
N PRO A 221 10.90 -18.39 -10.04
CA PRO A 221 9.96 -17.89 -9.05
C PRO A 221 10.57 -17.93 -7.64
N ARG A 222 10.60 -16.79 -6.96
CA ARG A 222 11.04 -16.64 -5.57
C ARG A 222 9.87 -16.16 -4.75
N GLU A 223 9.54 -16.87 -3.68
CA GLU A 223 8.56 -16.39 -2.71
C GLU A 223 9.19 -15.35 -1.76
N PHE A 224 8.33 -14.52 -1.19
CA PHE A 224 8.72 -13.63 -0.10
C PHE A 224 9.08 -14.44 1.15
N ALA A 225 10.17 -14.06 1.83
CA ALA A 225 10.57 -14.72 3.07
C ALA A 225 9.50 -14.52 4.14
N ILE A 226 8.98 -15.63 4.67
CA ILE A 226 7.98 -15.64 5.73
C ILE A 226 8.71 -15.67 7.08
N PRO A 227 8.55 -14.66 7.95
CA PRO A 227 9.11 -14.70 9.30
C PRO A 227 8.56 -15.91 10.10
N PRO A 228 9.37 -16.51 11.00
CA PRO A 228 9.00 -17.75 11.68
C PRO A 228 7.82 -17.60 12.65
N ASP A 229 7.55 -16.39 13.12
CA ASP A 229 6.43 -16.02 13.99
C ASP A 229 5.14 -15.68 13.22
N MET A 230 5.08 -15.98 11.92
CA MET A 230 3.86 -15.81 11.13
C MET A 230 3.00 -17.06 11.13
N ARG A 231 1.68 -16.84 11.22
CA ARG A 231 0.66 -17.84 10.91
C ARG A 231 -0.36 -17.30 9.93
N PHE A 232 -1.11 -18.21 9.32
CA PHE A 232 -2.09 -17.87 8.30
C PHE A 232 -3.46 -18.37 8.72
N GLU A 233 -4.46 -17.52 8.57
CA GLU A 233 -5.85 -17.84 8.84
C GLU A 233 -6.71 -17.48 7.64
N THR A 234 -7.80 -18.20 7.46
CA THR A 234 -8.81 -17.88 6.44
C THR A 234 -9.99 -17.22 7.13
N VAL A 235 -10.31 -16.00 6.73
CA VAL A 235 -11.28 -15.14 7.43
C VAL A 235 -12.40 -14.66 6.51
N ASP A 236 -13.51 -14.29 7.13
CA ASP A 236 -14.56 -13.51 6.50
C ASP A 236 -14.04 -12.09 6.18
N PRO A 237 -14.12 -11.64 4.92
CA PRO A 237 -13.54 -10.37 4.49
C PRO A 237 -14.29 -9.12 4.97
N ILE A 238 -15.47 -9.30 5.56
CA ILE A 238 -16.31 -8.25 6.14
C ILE A 238 -16.06 -8.16 7.64
N THR A 239 -16.12 -9.30 8.34
CA THR A 239 -16.11 -9.33 9.81
C THR A 239 -14.73 -9.58 10.42
N GLY A 240 -13.78 -10.13 9.66
CA GLY A 240 -12.47 -10.53 10.18
C GLY A 240 -12.47 -11.74 11.12
N ARG A 241 -13.61 -12.41 11.26
CA ARG A 241 -13.74 -13.69 11.99
C ARG A 241 -13.24 -14.85 11.13
N ALA A 242 -12.95 -15.99 11.75
CA ALA A 242 -12.65 -17.21 11.02
C ALA A 242 -13.77 -17.54 10.01
N ALA A 243 -13.39 -17.92 8.80
CA ALA A 243 -14.35 -18.25 7.75
C ALA A 243 -15.13 -19.52 8.10
N THR A 244 -16.41 -19.55 7.75
CA THR A 244 -17.28 -20.73 7.83
C THR A 244 -17.62 -21.24 6.44
N GLU A 245 -18.33 -22.37 6.35
CA GLU A 245 -18.81 -22.92 5.07
C GLU A 245 -19.72 -21.96 4.29
N THR A 246 -20.35 -21.00 4.98
CA THR A 246 -21.23 -20.00 4.37
C THR A 246 -20.52 -18.69 4.03
N THR A 247 -19.25 -18.53 4.40
CA THR A 247 -18.48 -17.31 4.12
C THR A 247 -18.27 -17.16 2.62
N LEU A 248 -18.74 -16.05 2.06
CA LEU A 248 -18.55 -15.72 0.66
C LEU A 248 -17.16 -15.10 0.44
N ASN A 249 -16.41 -15.65 -0.51
CA ASN A 249 -15.06 -15.19 -0.89
C ASN A 249 -14.12 -15.01 0.31
N PRO A 250 -13.89 -16.09 1.09
CA PRO A 250 -13.02 -16.02 2.26
C PRO A 250 -11.59 -15.62 1.85
N MET A 251 -10.94 -14.83 2.69
CA MET A 251 -9.59 -14.31 2.42
C MET A 251 -8.59 -14.91 3.38
N ARG A 252 -7.48 -15.43 2.85
CA ARG A 252 -6.32 -15.79 3.67
C ARG A 252 -5.62 -14.51 4.15
N VAL A 253 -5.31 -14.43 5.44
CA VAL A 253 -4.59 -13.31 6.06
C VAL A 253 -3.35 -13.80 6.79
N ALA A 254 -2.30 -13.00 6.78
CA ALA A 254 -1.10 -13.25 7.58
C ALA A 254 -1.21 -12.57 8.96
N LEU A 255 -1.02 -13.34 10.04
CA LEU A 255 -1.06 -12.86 11.42
C LEU A 255 0.27 -13.14 12.11
N ARG A 256 0.77 -12.17 12.86
CA ARG A 256 1.89 -12.37 13.77
C ARG A 256 1.45 -13.23 14.97
N GLU A 257 2.36 -14.01 15.53
CA GLU A 257 2.17 -14.73 16.79
C GLU A 257 1.66 -13.80 17.90
N GLY A 258 0.59 -14.21 18.60
CA GLY A 258 -0.09 -13.40 19.61
C GLY A 258 -1.16 -12.43 19.08
N GLN A 259 -1.23 -12.17 17.77
CA GLN A 259 -2.33 -11.39 17.19
C GLN A 259 -3.56 -12.27 16.98
N SER A 260 -4.64 -12.08 17.75
CA SER A 260 -5.87 -12.87 17.59
C SER A 260 -6.76 -12.38 16.45
N LEU A 261 -7.57 -13.29 15.90
CA LEU A 261 -8.71 -12.90 15.07
C LEU A 261 -9.74 -12.15 15.92
N TYR A 262 -10.59 -11.37 15.26
CA TYR A 262 -11.72 -10.77 15.94
C TYR A 262 -12.64 -11.88 16.46
N SER A 263 -12.76 -12.02 17.77
CA SER A 263 -13.66 -12.97 18.43
C SER A 263 -14.71 -12.20 19.22
N THR A 264 -15.98 -12.56 19.08
CA THR A 264 -17.06 -12.06 19.94
C THR A 264 -16.97 -12.72 21.31
N ILE A 265 -16.01 -12.32 22.12
CA ILE A 265 -16.09 -12.46 23.58
C ILE A 265 -15.54 -11.17 24.18
N MET A 266 -16.35 -10.12 24.11
CA MET A 266 -16.40 -9.07 25.14
C MET A 266 -17.88 -8.86 25.41
N GLU A 267 -18.30 -9.14 26.64
CA GLU A 267 -19.63 -8.88 27.15
C GLU A 267 -19.98 -7.40 27.05
N ASP A 268 -21.26 -7.12 26.76
CA ASP A 268 -21.97 -5.84 26.90
C ASP A 268 -21.41 -4.59 26.20
N GLU A 269 -21.78 -4.41 24.93
CA GLU A 269 -22.01 -3.07 24.35
C GLU A 269 -23.51 -2.85 24.07
N THR A 270 -24.38 -3.39 24.92
CA THR A 270 -25.83 -3.13 24.85
C THR A 270 -26.23 -1.78 25.47
N SER A 271 -25.29 -0.96 25.97
CA SER A 271 -25.62 0.31 26.64
C SER A 271 -25.41 1.58 25.81
N TYR A 272 -24.89 1.51 24.57
CA TYR A 272 -24.55 2.72 23.80
C TYR A 272 -25.61 3.15 22.76
N TYR A 273 -26.66 2.34 22.54
CA TYR A 273 -27.71 2.64 21.56
C TYR A 273 -29.12 2.84 22.16
N SER A 274 -29.28 2.85 23.50
CA SER A 274 -30.60 3.02 24.13
C SER A 274 -30.90 4.42 24.69
N GLU A 275 -29.98 5.39 24.63
CA GLU A 275 -30.22 6.74 25.21
C GLU A 275 -30.46 7.86 24.20
N THR A 276 -30.35 7.62 22.89
CA THR A 276 -30.55 8.67 21.87
C THR A 276 -31.94 8.74 21.25
N GLU A 277 -32.88 7.84 21.60
CA GLU A 277 -34.25 7.87 21.07
C GLU A 277 -35.34 8.29 22.10
N ALA A 278 -34.98 8.63 23.34
CA ALA A 278 -35.97 8.93 24.38
C ALA A 278 -36.22 10.43 24.66
N SER A 279 -35.61 11.37 23.94
CA SER A 279 -35.76 12.81 24.23
C SER A 279 -36.47 13.65 23.15
N GLN A 280 -37.19 13.03 22.21
CA GLN A 280 -38.03 13.78 21.26
C GLN A 280 -39.46 13.22 21.17
N VAL A 281 -40.20 13.20 22.29
CA VAL A 281 -41.67 13.18 22.25
C VAL A 281 -42.27 14.00 23.42
N GLY A 282 -42.63 15.25 23.10
CA GLY A 282 -43.79 15.98 23.64
C GLY A 282 -43.64 16.78 24.95
N PRO A 283 -44.62 17.66 25.26
CA PRO A 283 -45.75 18.15 24.45
C PRO A 283 -45.52 19.52 23.80
#